data_AF-A0AAX0WS27-F1
#
_entry.id   AF-A0AAX0WS27-F1
#
_cell.length_a   1.000
_cell.length_b   1.000
_cell.length_c   1.000
_cell.angle_alpha   90.00
_cell.angle_beta   90.00
_cell.angle_gamma   90.00
#
_symmetry.space_group_name_H-M   'P 1'
#
loop_
_entity.id
_entity.type
_entity.pdbx_description
1 polymer ?
#
loop_
_entity_poly.entity_id
_entity_poly.type
_entity_poly.pdbx_seq_one_letter_code
_entity_poly.pdbx_strand_id
1 'polypeptide(L)'
;MGMTKALCYIIENFDLKPKLSVDFIKELHRLCMKEVKNTRQGTKPGEFRENYTTAAWDLVPGDSDTFEGLLENIIYLGAIQGKYPADMDLQFSKDPNFSWLSSPANNKSEIRIWVQNELGKPVYTRYFSFKDNPQAIAKEIWAAVKEGKHVKYVTSKKGENLLTRVQDDCIQTLEDSLDNAQSKNQKLTAIFTFLKQVVLFHPFYDGVGRTYSMLLLQYLLIRENLMPVILKDSNMIPGFSVLQLVDEYLRAEKEMQTILEDSSFIKNPQFASPNVDTATILKAQSHDYHKMFQECLNLLKSTLDKLNLDINTKHAQEESASKKTT
;
A
#
# COMPACT_ATOMS: atom_id res chain seq x y z
N MET A 1 -6.71 -0.12 -19.51
CA MET A 1 -6.69 1.35 -19.62
C MET A 1 -6.59 2.06 -18.29
N GLY A 2 -7.40 1.72 -17.28
CA GLY A 2 -7.40 2.43 -16.00
C GLY A 2 -6.00 2.59 -15.38
N MET A 3 -5.20 1.51 -15.36
CA MET A 3 -3.81 1.56 -14.89
C MET A 3 -2.94 2.56 -15.65
N THR A 4 -3.05 2.64 -16.97
CA THR A 4 -2.30 3.60 -17.79
C THR A 4 -2.74 5.03 -17.51
N LYS A 5 -4.05 5.29 -17.42
CA LYS A 5 -4.58 6.63 -17.06
C LYS A 5 -4.11 7.07 -15.68
N ALA A 6 -4.13 6.15 -14.72
CA ALA A 6 -3.65 6.40 -13.37
C ALA A 6 -2.12 6.59 -13.31
N LEU A 7 -1.36 5.89 -14.16
CA LEU A 7 0.08 6.10 -14.32
C LEU A 7 0.36 7.51 -14.89
N CYS A 8 -0.35 7.95 -15.92
CA CYS A 8 -0.24 9.33 -16.41
C CYS A 8 -0.54 10.33 -15.30
N TYR A 9 -1.62 10.11 -14.55
CA TYR A 9 -2.01 10.98 -13.43
C TYR A 9 -0.90 11.12 -12.38
N ILE A 10 -0.23 10.04 -11.97
CA ILE A 10 0.88 10.16 -11.01
C ILE A 10 2.09 10.87 -11.60
N ILE A 11 2.37 10.69 -12.90
CA ILE A 11 3.47 11.36 -13.61
C ILE A 11 3.14 12.85 -13.86
N GLU A 12 1.89 13.24 -14.00
CA GLU A 12 1.53 14.65 -14.12
C GLU A 12 1.61 15.39 -12.77
N ASN A 13 1.56 14.66 -11.66
CA ASN A 13 1.46 15.23 -10.31
C ASN A 13 2.73 15.04 -9.44
N PHE A 14 3.82 14.44 -9.95
CA PHE A 14 5.04 14.27 -9.14
C PHE A 14 5.81 15.59 -8.94
N ASP A 15 5.87 16.45 -9.98
CA ASP A 15 6.60 17.72 -9.97
C ASP A 15 6.09 18.68 -8.88
N LEU A 16 4.80 18.61 -8.59
CA LEU A 16 4.15 19.48 -7.59
C LEU A 16 4.47 19.06 -6.15
N LYS A 17 5.07 17.87 -5.95
CA LYS A 17 5.29 17.21 -4.64
C LYS A 17 4.19 17.53 -3.63
N PRO A 18 2.89 17.40 -3.98
CA PRO A 18 1.85 17.72 -3.04
C PRO A 18 1.98 16.75 -1.85
N LYS A 19 1.67 17.26 -0.65
CA LYS A 19 1.40 16.36 0.48
C LYS A 19 0.34 15.36 0.04
N LEU A 20 0.57 14.09 0.33
CA LEU A 20 -0.38 13.04 0.00
C LEU A 20 -1.70 13.34 0.71
N SER A 21 -2.82 13.03 0.06
CA SER A 21 -4.14 13.23 0.63
C SER A 21 -5.05 12.06 0.32
N VAL A 22 -6.09 11.89 1.13
CA VAL A 22 -7.14 10.90 0.87
C VAL A 22 -7.79 11.12 -0.51
N ASP A 23 -7.98 12.38 -0.91
CA ASP A 23 -8.59 12.71 -2.20
C ASP A 23 -7.69 12.31 -3.38
N PHE A 24 -6.37 12.47 -3.26
CA PHE A 24 -5.42 11.98 -4.26
C PHE A 24 -5.52 10.46 -4.42
N ILE A 25 -5.57 9.73 -3.29
CA ILE A 25 -5.68 8.26 -3.31
C ILE A 25 -7.02 7.80 -3.90
N LYS A 26 -8.11 8.49 -3.56
CA LYS A 26 -9.44 8.22 -4.12
C LYS A 26 -9.47 8.48 -5.63
N GLU A 27 -8.86 9.57 -6.08
CA GLU A 27 -8.78 9.87 -7.50
C GLU A 27 -7.93 8.83 -8.25
N LEU A 28 -6.79 8.43 -7.68
CA LEU A 28 -5.95 7.37 -8.23
C LEU A 28 -6.73 6.05 -8.36
N HIS A 29 -7.45 5.67 -7.31
CA HIS A 29 -8.32 4.48 -7.32
C HIS A 29 -9.45 4.62 -8.37
N ARG A 30 -10.09 5.79 -8.46
CA ARG A 30 -11.13 6.07 -9.44
C ARG A 30 -10.61 5.83 -10.85
N LEU A 31 -9.45 6.39 -11.18
CA LEU A 31 -8.83 6.26 -12.50
C LEU A 31 -8.46 4.81 -12.81
N CYS A 32 -7.86 4.09 -11.87
CA CYS A 32 -7.43 2.71 -12.12
C CYS A 32 -8.60 1.70 -12.19
N MET A 33 -9.70 1.99 -11.51
CA MET A 33 -10.90 1.15 -11.47
C MET A 33 -12.00 1.55 -12.46
N LYS A 34 -11.90 2.74 -13.07
CA LYS A 34 -12.83 3.18 -14.12
C LYS A 34 -12.79 2.17 -15.27
N GLU A 35 -13.95 1.62 -15.61
CA GLU A 35 -14.16 0.63 -16.69
C GLU A 35 -13.59 -0.78 -16.42
N VAL A 36 -13.12 -1.07 -15.20
CA VAL A 36 -12.75 -2.44 -14.82
C VAL A 36 -14.01 -3.30 -14.74
N LYS A 37 -14.02 -4.40 -15.50
CA LYS A 37 -15.09 -5.41 -15.47
C LYS A 37 -14.83 -6.45 -14.39
N ASN A 38 -15.86 -7.21 -14.00
CA ASN A 38 -15.78 -8.31 -13.03
C ASN A 38 -15.28 -7.89 -11.64
N THR A 39 -15.61 -6.67 -11.21
CA THR A 39 -15.32 -6.21 -9.85
C THR A 39 -16.32 -6.79 -8.85
N ARG A 40 -15.96 -6.76 -7.56
CA ARG A 40 -16.90 -7.14 -6.49
C ARG A 40 -18.17 -6.28 -6.54
N GLN A 41 -19.33 -6.88 -6.24
CA GLN A 41 -20.60 -6.16 -6.14
C GLN A 41 -20.49 -5.02 -5.13
N GLY A 42 -20.93 -3.82 -5.52
CA GLY A 42 -20.83 -2.61 -4.70
C GLY A 42 -19.54 -1.81 -4.89
N THR A 43 -18.62 -2.25 -5.75
CA THR A 43 -17.42 -1.46 -6.10
C THR A 43 -17.82 -0.14 -6.74
N LYS A 44 -17.43 0.97 -6.08
CA LYS A 44 -17.59 2.33 -6.58
C LYS A 44 -16.19 2.95 -6.79
N PRO A 45 -15.75 3.14 -8.03
CA PRO A 45 -14.44 3.73 -8.31
C PRO A 45 -14.27 5.09 -7.62
N GLY A 46 -13.35 5.16 -6.66
CA GLY A 46 -12.96 6.39 -5.96
C GLY A 46 -13.64 6.57 -4.61
N GLU A 47 -14.49 5.64 -4.22
CA GLU A 47 -15.15 5.65 -2.92
C GLU A 47 -14.62 4.51 -2.06
N PHE A 48 -14.27 4.85 -0.81
CA PHE A 48 -14.07 3.82 0.20
C PHE A 48 -15.33 2.97 0.35
N ARG A 49 -15.17 1.72 0.78
CA ARG A 49 -16.32 0.89 1.17
C ARG A 49 -17.11 1.63 2.25
N GLU A 50 -18.44 1.41 2.29
CA GLU A 50 -19.44 2.23 3.04
C GLU A 50 -19.28 2.14 4.56
N ASN A 51 -20.29 2.11 5.44
CA ASN A 51 -20.08 1.90 6.89
C ASN A 51 -20.64 0.57 7.44
N TYR A 52 -21.21 -0.32 6.61
CA TYR A 52 -21.74 -1.62 7.08
C TYR A 52 -21.12 -2.87 6.42
N THR A 53 -20.38 -2.71 5.33
CA THR A 53 -19.70 -3.82 4.64
C THR A 53 -18.34 -4.23 5.23
N THR A 54 -18.15 -5.53 5.40
CA THR A 54 -16.91 -6.16 5.88
C THR A 54 -15.96 -6.42 4.72
N ALA A 55 -14.67 -6.18 4.93
CA ALA A 55 -13.62 -6.70 4.05
C ALA A 55 -12.85 -7.79 4.78
N ALA A 56 -12.54 -8.87 4.07
CA ALA A 56 -11.68 -9.93 4.56
C ALA A 56 -10.69 -10.32 3.48
N TRP A 57 -9.48 -10.68 3.91
CA TRP A 57 -8.44 -11.23 3.06
C TRP A 57 -7.66 -12.28 3.85
N ASP A 58 -7.21 -13.30 3.12
CA ASP A 58 -6.70 -14.53 3.69
C ASP A 58 -5.19 -14.41 3.87
N LEU A 59 -4.68 -15.04 4.93
CA LEU A 59 -3.26 -15.18 5.17
C LEU A 59 -2.82 -16.54 4.63
N VAL A 60 -1.92 -16.53 3.64
CA VAL A 60 -1.52 -17.70 2.84
C VAL A 60 -0.02 -17.94 3.02
N PRO A 61 0.39 -19.05 3.66
CA PRO A 61 1.80 -19.30 3.95
C PRO A 61 2.62 -19.55 2.70
N GLY A 62 3.82 -18.97 2.64
CA GLY A 62 4.84 -19.28 1.62
C GLY A 62 4.75 -18.45 0.33
N ASP A 63 3.59 -17.88 0.01
CA ASP A 63 3.41 -17.05 -1.18
C ASP A 63 3.74 -15.59 -0.89
N SER A 64 3.03 -14.98 0.06
CA SER A 64 3.05 -13.52 0.29
C SER A 64 3.00 -13.13 1.77
N ASP A 65 2.94 -14.11 2.69
CA ASP A 65 2.88 -13.88 4.14
C ASP A 65 4.07 -14.51 4.87
N THR A 66 4.54 -13.82 5.92
CA THR A 66 5.61 -14.27 6.83
C THR A 66 5.20 -14.15 8.29
N PHE A 67 5.91 -14.87 9.17
CA PHE A 67 5.69 -14.75 10.62
C PHE A 67 6.00 -13.33 11.10
N GLU A 68 7.10 -12.76 10.62
CA GLU A 68 7.53 -11.40 10.96
C GLU A 68 6.50 -10.37 10.52
N GLY A 69 5.92 -10.52 9.32
CA GLY A 69 4.89 -9.62 8.82
C GLY A 69 3.55 -9.75 9.57
N LEU A 70 3.17 -10.96 9.99
CA LEU A 70 2.02 -11.18 10.88
C LEU A 70 2.25 -10.55 12.26
N LEU A 71 3.42 -10.75 12.85
CA LEU A 71 3.78 -10.17 14.14
C LEU A 71 3.73 -8.64 14.09
N GLU A 72 4.32 -8.03 13.06
CA GLU A 72 4.32 -6.59 12.85
C GLU A 72 2.89 -6.04 12.69
N ASN A 73 2.02 -6.76 11.95
CA ASN A 73 0.60 -6.42 11.88
C ASN A 73 -0.06 -6.47 13.27
N ILE A 74 0.17 -7.50 14.06
CA ILE A 74 -0.42 -7.64 15.40
C ILE A 74 0.07 -6.53 16.35
N ILE A 75 1.36 -6.19 16.31
CA ILE A 75 1.93 -5.07 17.08
C ILE A 75 1.26 -3.76 16.69
N TYR A 76 1.14 -3.48 15.39
CA TYR A 76 0.44 -2.29 14.90
C TYR A 76 -1.01 -2.26 15.37
N LEU A 77 -1.76 -3.36 15.22
CA LEU A 77 -3.15 -3.46 15.69
C LEU A 77 -3.28 -3.22 17.20
N GLY A 78 -2.33 -3.71 18.01
CA GLY A 78 -2.27 -3.41 19.43
C GLY A 78 -2.04 -1.93 19.72
N ALA A 79 -1.15 -1.28 18.97
CA ALA A 79 -0.82 0.15 19.13
C ALA A 79 -2.00 1.08 18.79
N ILE A 80 -2.82 0.73 17.80
CA ILE A 80 -4.00 1.51 17.41
C ILE A 80 -5.29 1.09 18.12
N GLN A 81 -5.26 0.05 18.97
CA GLN A 81 -6.45 -0.46 19.63
C GLN A 81 -7.04 0.59 20.59
N GLY A 82 -8.27 1.01 20.28
CA GLY A 82 -8.98 2.08 20.99
C GLY A 82 -8.64 3.49 20.51
N LYS A 83 -7.78 3.65 19.49
CA LYS A 83 -7.44 4.96 18.91
C LYS A 83 -8.61 5.58 18.14
N TYR A 84 -9.37 4.76 17.42
CA TYR A 84 -10.50 5.21 16.61
C TYR A 84 -11.80 4.97 17.38
N PRO A 85 -12.47 6.02 17.91
CA PRO A 85 -13.75 5.85 18.59
C PRO A 85 -14.82 5.30 17.64
N ALA A 86 -15.72 4.50 18.21
CA ALA A 86 -16.92 4.03 17.52
C ALA A 86 -17.94 5.17 17.39
N ASP A 87 -18.95 4.98 16.54
CA ASP A 87 -20.00 5.99 16.31
C ASP A 87 -20.80 6.37 17.54
N MET A 88 -21.03 5.40 18.43
CA MET A 88 -21.69 5.70 19.70
C MET A 88 -20.83 6.66 20.53
N ASP A 89 -19.52 6.47 20.56
CA ASP A 89 -18.60 7.32 21.31
C ASP A 89 -18.61 8.76 20.74
N LEU A 90 -18.74 8.92 19.42
CA LEU A 90 -18.82 10.22 18.76
C LEU A 90 -20.16 10.91 18.99
N GLN A 91 -21.29 10.20 18.89
CA GLN A 91 -22.64 10.74 19.14
C GLN A 91 -22.79 11.28 20.57
N PHE A 92 -22.20 10.60 21.54
CA PHE A 92 -22.29 10.96 22.95
C PHE A 92 -21.11 11.82 23.45
N SER A 93 -20.07 12.05 22.63
CA SER A 93 -18.91 12.88 22.99
C SER A 93 -19.27 14.33 23.39
N LYS A 94 -20.46 14.80 23.01
CA LYS A 94 -20.97 16.14 23.33
C LYS A 94 -22.00 16.15 24.47
N ASP A 95 -22.40 14.99 24.99
CA ASP A 95 -23.34 14.90 26.11
C ASP A 95 -22.56 14.77 27.43
N PRO A 96 -22.54 15.82 28.27
CA PRO A 96 -21.81 15.81 29.53
C PRO A 96 -22.34 14.78 30.54
N ASN A 97 -23.54 14.22 30.32
CA ASN A 97 -24.13 13.18 31.17
C ASN A 97 -23.76 11.75 30.75
N PHE A 98 -23.06 11.58 29.62
CA PHE A 98 -22.76 10.27 29.01
C PHE A 98 -21.29 9.87 29.16
N SER A 99 -20.71 10.10 30.35
CA SER A 99 -19.27 9.96 30.61
C SER A 99 -18.79 8.53 30.95
N TRP A 100 -19.69 7.53 31.00
CA TRP A 100 -19.39 6.26 31.68
C TRP A 100 -19.45 4.96 30.85
N LEU A 101 -19.59 5.02 29.52
CA LEU A 101 -19.71 3.80 28.70
C LEU A 101 -18.80 3.71 27.46
N SER A 102 -17.56 4.18 27.55
CA SER A 102 -16.46 3.68 26.68
C SER A 102 -15.12 4.32 27.02
N SER A 103 -14.46 3.82 28.06
CA SER A 103 -13.02 4.04 28.17
C SER A 103 -12.33 3.37 26.96
N PRO A 104 -11.34 4.01 26.30
CA PRO A 104 -10.49 3.38 25.27
C PRO A 104 -9.83 2.08 25.75
N ALA A 105 -9.75 1.86 27.06
CA ALA A 105 -9.17 0.67 27.68
C ALA A 105 -9.87 -0.64 27.28
N ASN A 106 -11.18 -0.61 26.97
CA ASN A 106 -11.96 -1.82 26.64
C ASN A 106 -12.39 -1.92 25.17
N ASN A 107 -11.92 -1.02 24.30
CA ASN A 107 -12.32 -1.05 22.91
C ASN A 107 -11.58 -2.16 22.14
N LYS A 108 -12.34 -2.90 21.32
CA LYS A 108 -11.81 -3.98 20.50
C LYS A 108 -11.05 -3.37 19.32
N SER A 109 -10.07 -4.10 18.76
CA SER A 109 -9.43 -3.69 17.50
C SER A 109 -10.46 -3.60 16.37
N GLU A 110 -10.29 -2.62 15.49
CA GLU A 110 -11.09 -2.42 14.27
C GLU A 110 -10.92 -3.58 13.28
N ILE A 111 -9.76 -4.23 13.36
CA ILE A 111 -9.39 -5.42 12.60
C ILE A 111 -9.37 -6.61 13.53
N ARG A 112 -10.05 -7.68 13.13
CA ARG A 112 -10.05 -8.97 13.81
C ARG A 112 -9.27 -9.97 12.98
N ILE A 113 -8.62 -10.92 13.63
CA ILE A 113 -8.04 -12.08 12.94
C ILE A 113 -8.93 -13.28 13.25
N TRP A 114 -9.42 -13.95 12.21
CA TRP A 114 -10.25 -15.14 12.37
C TRP A 114 -9.41 -16.36 12.00
N VAL A 115 -9.29 -17.30 12.93
CA VAL A 115 -8.55 -18.55 12.75
C VAL A 115 -9.54 -19.71 12.76
N GLN A 116 -9.53 -20.52 11.70
CA GLN A 116 -10.39 -21.70 11.60
C GLN A 116 -10.06 -22.70 12.73
N ASN A 117 -11.08 -23.14 13.46
CA ASN A 117 -10.93 -24.06 14.59
C ASN A 117 -10.54 -25.46 14.12
N GLU A 118 -11.23 -25.94 13.08
CA GLU A 118 -11.07 -27.28 12.52
C GLU A 118 -10.94 -27.19 11.01
N LEU A 119 -9.96 -27.90 10.45
CA LEU A 119 -9.65 -27.87 9.02
C LEU A 119 -10.90 -28.22 8.18
N GLY A 120 -11.19 -27.39 7.19
CA GLY A 120 -12.35 -27.56 6.31
C GLY A 120 -13.71 -27.17 6.90
N LYS A 121 -13.81 -26.84 8.20
CA LYS A 121 -15.08 -26.42 8.83
C LYS A 121 -15.21 -24.89 8.95
N PRO A 122 -16.39 -24.28 8.75
CA PRO A 122 -16.57 -22.83 8.77
C PRO A 122 -16.70 -22.25 10.20
N VAL A 123 -15.95 -22.78 11.16
CA VAL A 123 -15.99 -22.34 12.57
C VAL A 123 -14.67 -21.66 12.90
N TYR A 124 -14.71 -20.48 13.52
CA TYR A 124 -13.54 -19.62 13.71
C TYR A 124 -13.42 -19.07 15.13
N THR A 125 -12.21 -19.11 15.67
CA THR A 125 -11.76 -18.32 16.82
C THR A 125 -11.45 -16.91 16.33
N ARG A 126 -11.84 -15.89 17.11
CA ARG A 126 -11.74 -14.48 16.71
C ARG A 126 -10.83 -13.73 17.69
N TYR A 127 -9.71 -13.25 17.19
CA TYR A 127 -8.78 -12.38 17.90
C TYR A 127 -9.14 -10.93 17.63
N PHE A 128 -9.25 -10.12 18.69
CA PHE A 128 -9.63 -8.71 18.61
C PHE A 128 -8.96 -7.83 19.68
N SER A 129 -8.13 -8.42 20.55
CA SER A 129 -7.29 -7.70 21.51
C SER A 129 -5.85 -8.15 21.29
N PHE A 130 -4.95 -7.18 21.14
CA PHE A 130 -3.57 -7.45 20.73
C PHE A 130 -2.53 -6.79 21.65
N LYS A 131 -2.94 -6.04 22.69
CA LYS A 131 -2.03 -5.27 23.55
C LYS A 131 -1.13 -6.13 24.44
N ASP A 132 -1.66 -7.21 24.99
CA ASP A 132 -1.02 -7.85 26.16
C ASP A 132 0.11 -8.82 25.79
N ASN A 133 0.00 -9.52 24.65
CA ASN A 133 1.04 -10.45 24.20
C ASN A 133 1.04 -10.68 22.68
N PRO A 134 1.48 -9.69 21.88
CA PRO A 134 1.57 -9.79 20.42
C PRO A 134 2.29 -11.05 19.93
N GLN A 135 3.41 -11.40 20.57
CA GLN A 135 4.25 -12.52 20.18
C GLN A 135 3.55 -13.88 20.35
N ALA A 136 2.88 -14.09 21.48
CA ALA A 136 2.17 -15.34 21.72
C ALA A 136 1.00 -15.50 20.75
N ILE A 137 0.23 -14.42 20.52
CA ILE A 137 -0.89 -14.42 19.57
C ILE A 137 -0.39 -14.71 18.15
N ALA A 138 0.71 -14.06 17.73
CA ALA A 138 1.32 -14.31 16.41
C ALA A 138 1.76 -15.77 16.27
N LYS A 139 2.39 -16.35 17.30
CA LYS A 139 2.82 -17.77 17.28
C LYS A 139 1.65 -18.72 17.15
N GLU A 140 0.57 -18.49 17.89
CA GLU A 140 -0.64 -19.32 17.83
C GLU A 140 -1.30 -19.25 16.45
N ILE A 141 -1.51 -18.04 15.93
CA ILE A 141 -2.09 -17.84 14.59
C ILE A 141 -1.19 -18.48 13.53
N TRP A 142 0.12 -18.26 13.58
CA TRP A 142 1.06 -18.79 12.60
C TRP A 142 1.16 -20.32 12.64
N ALA A 143 1.02 -20.93 13.82
CA ALA A 143 0.93 -22.38 13.94
C ALA A 143 -0.30 -22.92 13.19
N ALA A 144 -1.46 -22.29 13.37
CA ALA A 144 -2.68 -22.67 12.66
C ALA A 144 -2.52 -22.57 11.13
N VAL A 145 -1.85 -21.52 10.65
CA VAL A 145 -1.54 -21.33 9.23
C VAL A 145 -0.69 -22.47 8.68
N LYS A 146 0.36 -22.87 9.41
CA LYS A 146 1.22 -24.00 9.03
C LYS A 146 0.48 -25.34 9.04
N GLU A 147 -0.57 -25.48 9.84
CA GLU A 147 -1.47 -26.64 9.83
C GLU A 147 -2.47 -26.61 8.66
N GLY A 148 -2.43 -25.59 7.80
CA GLY A 148 -3.34 -25.42 6.68
C GLY A 148 -4.71 -24.87 7.08
N LYS A 149 -4.89 -24.43 8.32
CA LYS A 149 -6.14 -23.81 8.76
C LYS A 149 -6.33 -22.46 8.06
N HIS A 150 -7.55 -22.19 7.68
CA HIS A 150 -7.91 -20.91 7.08
C HIS A 150 -7.80 -19.77 8.11
N VAL A 151 -6.95 -18.79 7.83
CA VAL A 151 -6.77 -17.58 8.63
C VAL A 151 -7.06 -16.36 7.76
N LYS A 152 -7.79 -15.39 8.31
CA LYS A 152 -8.13 -14.15 7.61
C LYS A 152 -8.12 -12.93 8.52
N TYR A 153 -7.64 -11.83 7.97
CA TYR A 153 -7.87 -10.51 8.54
C TYR A 153 -9.28 -10.07 8.16
N VAL A 154 -10.02 -9.54 9.12
CA VAL A 154 -11.41 -9.11 8.95
C VAL A 154 -11.57 -7.72 9.52
N THR A 155 -11.77 -6.75 8.64
CA THR A 155 -11.97 -5.35 9.04
C THR A 155 -13.46 -5.08 9.12
N SER A 156 -13.96 -4.98 10.36
CA SER A 156 -15.36 -4.63 10.62
C SER A 156 -15.55 -3.12 10.66
N LYS A 157 -16.80 -2.65 10.56
CA LYS A 157 -17.15 -1.28 10.88
C LYS A 157 -17.78 -1.17 12.24
N LYS A 158 -17.19 -0.36 13.09
CA LYS A 158 -17.95 0.54 13.94
C LYS A 158 -17.22 1.88 13.86
N GLY A 159 -17.85 2.91 13.28
CA GLY A 159 -17.18 4.19 13.03
C GLY A 159 -17.42 4.72 11.62
N GLU A 160 -18.33 5.66 11.47
CA GLU A 160 -18.41 6.67 10.43
C GLU A 160 -17.01 7.22 10.17
N ASN A 161 -16.66 7.24 8.88
CA ASN A 161 -15.40 7.78 8.40
C ASN A 161 -14.15 7.10 9.00
N LEU A 162 -14.27 5.89 9.58
CA LEU A 162 -13.11 5.14 10.09
C LEU A 162 -12.00 5.06 9.06
N LEU A 163 -12.35 4.68 7.82
CA LEU A 163 -11.36 4.53 6.75
C LEU A 163 -10.71 5.86 6.38
N THR A 164 -11.45 6.96 6.39
CA THR A 164 -10.87 8.30 6.18
C THR A 164 -9.91 8.66 7.31
N ARG A 165 -10.31 8.52 8.58
CA ARG A 165 -9.47 8.82 9.74
C ARG A 165 -8.19 7.99 9.77
N VAL A 166 -8.29 6.70 9.51
CA VAL A 166 -7.12 5.80 9.43
C VAL A 166 -6.18 6.24 8.31
N GLN A 167 -6.72 6.60 7.14
CA GLN A 167 -5.90 7.07 6.03
C GLN A 167 -5.21 8.39 6.35
N ASP A 168 -5.94 9.37 6.88
CA ASP A 168 -5.35 10.66 7.27
C ASP A 168 -4.24 10.49 8.31
N ASP A 169 -4.47 9.66 9.34
CA ASP A 169 -3.46 9.37 10.37
C ASP A 169 -2.21 8.68 9.78
N CYS A 170 -2.41 7.69 8.90
CA CYS A 170 -1.30 7.00 8.24
C CYS A 170 -0.55 7.94 7.27
N ILE A 171 -1.26 8.81 6.55
CA ILE A 171 -0.67 9.83 5.68
C ILE A 171 0.15 10.82 6.50
N GLN A 172 -0.40 11.34 7.59
CA GLN A 172 0.32 12.27 8.47
C GLN A 172 1.60 11.62 9.00
N THR A 173 1.52 10.37 9.45
CA THR A 173 2.69 9.61 9.91
C THR A 173 3.72 9.40 8.79
N LEU A 174 3.28 9.15 7.55
CA LEU A 174 4.15 9.04 6.38
C LEU A 174 4.90 10.36 6.14
N GLU A 175 4.17 11.47 6.03
CA GLU A 175 4.77 12.77 5.71
C GLU A 175 5.74 13.20 6.81
N ASP A 176 5.38 13.06 8.09
CA ASP A 176 6.28 13.35 9.21
C ASP A 176 7.53 12.46 9.17
N SER A 177 7.39 11.18 8.80
CA SER A 177 8.53 10.27 8.70
C SER A 177 9.44 10.62 7.53
N LEU A 178 8.88 11.06 6.41
CA LEU A 178 9.65 11.45 5.22
C LEU A 178 10.37 12.78 5.41
N ASP A 179 9.73 13.76 6.06
CA ASP A 179 10.35 15.07 6.39
C ASP A 179 11.59 14.89 7.28
N ASN A 180 11.60 13.86 8.13
CA ASN A 180 12.72 13.56 9.02
C ASN A 180 13.73 12.54 8.44
N ALA A 181 13.40 11.86 7.34
CA ALA A 181 14.24 10.80 6.79
C ALA A 181 15.51 11.35 6.12
N GLN A 182 16.67 10.89 6.58
CA GLN A 182 17.99 11.31 6.09
C GLN A 182 18.64 10.29 5.14
N SER A 183 18.04 9.11 5.00
CA SER A 183 18.61 8.01 4.22
C SER A 183 17.57 7.31 3.37
N LYS A 184 18.03 6.65 2.30
CA LYS A 184 17.19 5.80 1.43
C LYS A 184 16.39 4.78 2.25
N ASN A 185 17.05 4.09 3.18
CA ASN A 185 16.39 3.08 4.01
C ASN A 185 15.29 3.69 4.88
N GLN A 186 15.51 4.84 5.52
CA GLN A 186 14.46 5.51 6.31
C GLN A 186 13.26 5.91 5.45
N LYS A 187 13.49 6.42 4.25
CA LYS A 187 12.41 6.75 3.29
C LYS A 187 11.61 5.51 2.88
N LEU A 188 12.31 4.42 2.52
CA LEU A 188 11.67 3.16 2.16
C LEU A 188 10.88 2.57 3.34
N THR A 189 11.45 2.60 4.55
CA THR A 189 10.75 2.19 5.77
C THR A 189 9.47 2.99 5.97
N ALA A 190 9.50 4.32 5.81
CA ALA A 190 8.31 5.17 5.93
C ALA A 190 7.24 4.79 4.88
N ILE A 191 7.63 4.68 3.62
CA ILE A 191 6.74 4.33 2.50
C ILE A 191 6.09 2.96 2.71
N PHE A 192 6.88 1.92 3.02
CA PHE A 192 6.35 0.57 3.19
C PHE A 192 5.53 0.41 4.48
N THR A 193 5.89 1.12 5.55
CA THR A 193 5.07 1.16 6.78
C THR A 193 3.68 1.71 6.46
N PHE A 194 3.63 2.85 5.75
CA PHE A 194 2.37 3.45 5.32
C PHE A 194 1.54 2.48 4.47
N LEU A 195 2.12 1.94 3.39
CA LEU A 195 1.42 1.04 2.46
C LEU A 195 0.88 -0.21 3.16
N LYS A 196 1.68 -0.84 4.01
CA LYS A 196 1.27 -2.03 4.78
C LYS A 196 0.09 -1.72 5.68
N GLN A 197 0.16 -0.62 6.44
CA GLN A 197 -0.89 -0.22 7.37
C GLN A 197 -2.20 0.11 6.65
N VAL A 198 -2.18 0.87 5.57
CA VAL A 198 -3.42 1.24 4.85
C VAL A 198 -4.05 0.07 4.11
N VAL A 199 -3.24 -0.83 3.54
CA VAL A 199 -3.73 -2.03 2.83
C VAL A 199 -4.41 -2.99 3.82
N LEU A 200 -3.91 -3.09 5.06
CA LEU A 200 -4.47 -3.95 6.11
C LEU A 200 -5.96 -3.67 6.36
N PHE A 201 -6.39 -2.41 6.28
CA PHE A 201 -7.80 -2.01 6.46
C PHE A 201 -8.69 -2.30 5.24
N HIS A 202 -8.08 -2.58 4.09
CA HIS A 202 -8.74 -2.86 2.83
C HIS A 202 -9.83 -1.81 2.52
N PRO A 203 -9.45 -0.54 2.30
CA PRO A 203 -10.36 0.60 2.35
C PRO A 203 -11.34 0.66 1.17
N PHE A 204 -11.02 0.02 0.05
CA PHE A 204 -11.89 -0.09 -1.12
C PHE A 204 -12.53 -1.48 -1.20
N TYR A 205 -13.65 -1.62 -1.91
CA TYR A 205 -14.26 -2.93 -2.16
C TYR A 205 -13.36 -3.85 -3.00
N ASP A 206 -12.66 -3.27 -3.97
CA ASP A 206 -11.76 -3.93 -4.92
C ASP A 206 -10.66 -2.91 -5.29
N GLY A 207 -9.64 -3.31 -6.04
CA GLY A 207 -8.64 -2.37 -6.57
C GLY A 207 -7.57 -1.92 -5.58
N VAL A 208 -7.55 -2.45 -4.35
CA VAL A 208 -6.58 -2.08 -3.31
C VAL A 208 -5.13 -2.33 -3.78
N GLY A 209 -4.81 -3.52 -4.28
CA GLY A 209 -3.45 -3.82 -4.77
C GLY A 209 -3.03 -2.96 -5.97
N ARG A 210 -3.95 -2.69 -6.90
CA ARG A 210 -3.71 -1.80 -8.05
C ARG A 210 -3.42 -0.37 -7.61
N THR A 211 -4.19 0.12 -6.64
CA THR A 211 -4.08 1.50 -6.14
C THR A 211 -2.83 1.67 -5.29
N TYR A 212 -2.68 0.89 -4.22
CA TYR A 212 -1.62 1.08 -3.23
C TYR A 212 -0.31 0.43 -3.67
N SER A 213 -0.35 -0.87 -3.98
CA SER A 213 0.85 -1.66 -4.22
C SER A 213 1.50 -1.38 -5.58
N MET A 214 0.70 -1.11 -6.61
CA MET A 214 1.21 -0.95 -7.98
C MET A 214 1.39 0.49 -8.45
N LEU A 215 0.54 1.43 -8.00
CA LEU A 215 0.56 2.81 -8.51
C LEU A 215 1.04 3.81 -7.45
N LEU A 216 0.44 3.80 -6.26
CA LEU A 216 0.81 4.74 -5.20
C LEU A 216 2.24 4.50 -4.71
N LEU A 217 2.69 3.25 -4.63
CA LEU A 217 4.10 2.94 -4.39
C LEU A 217 5.02 3.65 -5.40
N GLN A 218 4.73 3.55 -6.69
CA GLN A 218 5.57 4.14 -7.74
C GLN A 218 5.57 5.67 -7.63
N TYR A 219 4.41 6.26 -7.37
CA TYR A 219 4.30 7.69 -7.09
C TYR A 219 5.18 8.11 -5.91
N LEU A 220 5.10 7.43 -4.78
CA LEU A 220 5.88 7.75 -3.58
C LEU A 220 7.37 7.58 -3.80
N LEU A 221 7.79 6.53 -4.52
CA LEU A 221 9.19 6.33 -4.89
C LEU A 221 9.70 7.51 -5.73
N ILE A 222 9.02 7.85 -6.83
CA ILE A 222 9.42 8.94 -7.72
C ILE A 222 9.43 10.29 -6.97
N ARG A 223 8.40 10.58 -6.17
CA ARG A 223 8.29 11.81 -5.36
C ARG A 223 9.50 12.01 -4.46
N GLU A 224 10.00 10.92 -3.90
CA GLU A 224 11.13 10.89 -2.97
C GLU A 224 12.49 10.71 -3.64
N ASN A 225 12.55 10.80 -4.98
CA ASN A 225 13.74 10.59 -5.80
C ASN A 225 14.34 9.18 -5.64
N LEU A 226 13.47 8.19 -5.57
CA LEU A 226 13.79 6.77 -5.55
C LEU A 226 13.39 6.13 -6.88
N MET A 227 14.10 5.08 -7.26
CA MET A 227 13.86 4.38 -8.52
C MET A 227 12.49 3.69 -8.49
N PRO A 228 11.63 3.86 -9.51
CA PRO A 228 10.45 3.02 -9.66
C PRO A 228 10.88 1.58 -9.93
N VAL A 229 10.19 0.61 -9.32
CA VAL A 229 10.58 -0.81 -9.36
C VAL A 229 9.40 -1.74 -9.66
N ILE A 230 9.71 -2.91 -10.20
CA ILE A 230 8.73 -3.98 -10.41
C ILE A 230 8.93 -5.01 -9.29
N LEU A 231 7.98 -5.03 -8.35
CA LEU A 231 7.97 -6.01 -7.27
C LEU A 231 7.66 -7.41 -7.82
N LYS A 232 8.23 -8.44 -7.19
CA LYS A 232 7.97 -9.84 -7.58
C LYS A 232 6.49 -10.21 -7.41
N ASP A 233 5.89 -9.83 -6.29
CA ASP A 233 4.45 -9.94 -6.06
C ASP A 233 3.95 -8.75 -5.23
N SER A 234 3.06 -7.95 -5.81
CA SER A 234 2.46 -6.81 -5.12
C SER A 234 1.54 -7.18 -3.95
N ASN A 235 1.11 -8.45 -3.85
CA ASN A 235 0.27 -8.97 -2.76
C ASN A 235 1.07 -9.28 -1.48
N MET A 236 2.41 -9.20 -1.50
CA MET A 236 3.23 -9.41 -0.30
C MET A 236 3.21 -8.23 0.68
N ILE A 237 2.78 -7.03 0.24
CA ILE A 237 2.78 -5.82 1.09
C ILE A 237 2.10 -6.01 2.44
N PRO A 238 0.87 -6.56 2.53
CA PRO A 238 0.25 -6.74 3.83
C PRO A 238 0.86 -7.92 4.63
N GLY A 239 1.52 -8.87 3.97
CA GLY A 239 1.99 -10.13 4.58
C GLY A 239 3.46 -10.16 4.99
N PHE A 240 4.33 -9.35 4.38
CA PHE A 240 5.76 -9.20 4.73
C PHE A 240 5.96 -8.16 5.83
N SER A 241 7.05 -8.24 6.60
CA SER A 241 7.47 -7.15 7.48
C SER A 241 8.02 -5.97 6.66
N VAL A 242 8.05 -4.78 7.23
CA VAL A 242 8.60 -3.60 6.55
C VAL A 242 10.06 -3.83 6.14
N LEU A 243 10.86 -4.52 6.97
CA LEU A 243 12.24 -4.89 6.61
C LEU A 243 12.29 -5.78 5.36
N GLN A 244 11.44 -6.80 5.30
CA GLN A 244 11.37 -7.70 4.14
C GLN A 244 10.90 -6.96 2.86
N LEU A 245 10.01 -5.97 3.00
CA LEU A 245 9.58 -5.14 1.88
C LEU A 245 10.69 -4.21 1.38
N VAL A 246 11.51 -3.65 2.29
CA VAL A 246 12.70 -2.87 1.94
C VAL A 246 13.70 -3.75 1.20
N ASP A 247 13.98 -4.96 1.67
CA ASP A 247 14.90 -5.89 1.02
C ASP A 247 14.42 -6.26 -0.40
N GLU A 248 13.12 -6.49 -0.56
CA GLU A 248 12.51 -6.76 -1.85
C GLU A 248 12.56 -5.56 -2.80
N TYR A 249 12.40 -4.33 -2.29
CA TYR A 249 12.67 -3.12 -3.08
C TYR A 249 14.12 -3.08 -3.55
N LEU A 250 15.09 -3.35 -2.67
CA LEU A 250 16.52 -3.30 -3.03
C LEU A 250 16.87 -4.34 -4.10
N ARG A 251 16.27 -5.53 -4.02
CA ARG A 251 16.36 -6.54 -5.08
C ARG A 251 15.77 -6.02 -6.39
N ALA A 252 14.54 -5.48 -6.35
CA ALA A 252 13.83 -4.99 -7.52
C ALA A 252 14.50 -3.75 -8.15
N GLU A 253 15.17 -2.92 -7.36
CA GLU A 253 15.96 -1.78 -7.81
C GLU A 253 17.17 -2.23 -8.62
N LYS A 254 17.90 -3.25 -8.12
CA LYS A 254 19.01 -3.86 -8.87
C LYS A 254 18.52 -4.48 -10.18
N GLU A 255 17.38 -5.15 -10.15
CA GLU A 255 16.74 -5.71 -11.35
C GLU A 255 16.37 -4.61 -12.36
N MET A 256 15.80 -3.50 -11.88
CA MET A 256 15.47 -2.35 -12.73
C MET A 256 16.73 -1.70 -13.35
N GLN A 257 17.83 -1.59 -12.60
CA GLN A 257 19.11 -1.12 -13.14
C GLN A 257 19.57 -2.01 -14.30
N THR A 258 19.49 -3.32 -14.16
CA THR A 258 19.83 -4.26 -15.24
C THR A 258 18.93 -4.07 -16.47
N ILE A 259 17.64 -3.78 -16.29
CA ILE A 259 16.72 -3.51 -17.41
C ILE A 259 17.08 -2.19 -18.13
N LEU A 260 17.49 -1.17 -17.38
CA LEU A 260 17.88 0.12 -17.95
C LEU A 260 19.20 0.02 -18.73
N GLU A 261 20.11 -0.86 -18.29
CA GLU A 261 21.36 -1.16 -19.00
C GLU A 261 21.12 -2.06 -20.24
N ASP A 262 20.28 -3.07 -20.10
CA ASP A 262 19.88 -3.99 -21.17
C ASP A 262 18.39 -4.33 -21.10
N SER A 263 17.60 -3.65 -21.93
CA SER A 263 16.16 -3.89 -22.05
C SER A 263 15.80 -5.34 -22.48
N SER A 264 16.75 -6.10 -23.04
CA SER A 264 16.53 -7.51 -23.37
C SER A 264 16.38 -8.39 -22.13
N PHE A 265 16.90 -7.93 -20.97
CA PHE A 265 16.79 -8.62 -19.68
C PHE A 265 15.35 -8.91 -19.28
N ILE A 266 14.37 -8.12 -19.75
CA ILE A 266 12.95 -8.36 -19.49
C ILE A 266 12.54 -9.77 -19.97
N LYS A 267 13.19 -10.32 -21.01
CA LYS A 267 12.94 -11.68 -21.52
C LYS A 267 13.66 -12.79 -20.73
N ASN A 268 14.49 -12.43 -19.77
CA ASN A 268 15.26 -13.38 -18.96
C ASN A 268 14.31 -14.19 -18.05
N PRO A 269 14.46 -15.52 -17.94
CA PRO A 269 13.67 -16.34 -17.02
C PRO A 269 13.75 -15.93 -15.55
N GLN A 270 14.79 -15.17 -15.16
CA GLN A 270 14.95 -14.64 -13.81
C GLN A 270 14.15 -13.37 -13.56
N PHE A 271 13.64 -12.72 -14.62
CA PHE A 271 12.83 -11.52 -14.49
C PHE A 271 11.48 -11.83 -13.85
N ALA A 272 11.00 -10.91 -13.00
CA ALA A 272 9.74 -11.04 -12.29
C ALA A 272 8.57 -11.45 -13.23
N SER A 273 7.82 -12.48 -12.84
CA SER A 273 6.67 -12.99 -13.57
C SER A 273 5.35 -12.53 -12.94
N PRO A 274 4.29 -12.28 -13.74
CA PRO A 274 4.23 -12.48 -15.19
C PRO A 274 4.85 -11.30 -15.95
N ASN A 275 5.87 -11.58 -16.76
CA ASN A 275 6.29 -10.66 -17.78
C ASN A 275 5.29 -10.68 -18.93
N VAL A 276 4.76 -9.52 -19.28
CA VAL A 276 3.73 -9.40 -20.30
C VAL A 276 4.37 -8.79 -21.54
N ASP A 277 4.30 -9.52 -22.66
CA ASP A 277 4.78 -9.02 -23.96
C ASP A 277 3.89 -7.86 -24.40
N THR A 278 4.34 -6.66 -24.07
CA THR A 278 3.65 -5.40 -24.36
C THR A 278 3.44 -5.23 -25.86
N ALA A 279 4.37 -5.67 -26.71
CA ALA A 279 4.23 -5.56 -28.15
C ALA A 279 3.12 -6.48 -28.66
N THR A 280 3.04 -7.71 -28.16
CA THR A 280 1.97 -8.64 -28.50
C THR A 280 0.60 -8.15 -28.01
N ILE A 281 0.52 -7.65 -26.77
CA ILE A 281 -0.74 -7.09 -26.26
C ILE A 281 -1.19 -5.88 -27.07
N LEU A 282 -0.28 -4.93 -27.33
CA LEU A 282 -0.60 -3.72 -28.08
C LEU A 282 -1.11 -4.06 -29.48
N LYS A 283 -0.49 -4.98 -30.21
CA LYS A 283 -0.97 -5.40 -31.54
C LYS A 283 -2.43 -5.85 -31.57
N ALA A 284 -2.92 -6.45 -30.48
CA ALA A 284 -4.30 -6.91 -30.36
C ALA A 284 -5.29 -5.80 -29.90
N GLN A 285 -4.80 -4.59 -29.63
CA GLN A 285 -5.58 -3.46 -29.12
C GLN A 285 -6.04 -2.50 -30.21
N SER A 286 -7.03 -1.66 -29.91
CA SER A 286 -7.53 -0.61 -30.80
C SER A 286 -6.50 0.50 -31.05
N HIS A 287 -6.74 1.32 -32.08
CA HIS A 287 -5.90 2.50 -32.37
C HIS A 287 -5.83 3.46 -31.17
N ASP A 288 -6.95 3.69 -30.48
CA ASP A 288 -7.00 4.56 -29.30
C ASP A 288 -6.07 4.08 -28.18
N TYR A 289 -5.96 2.76 -28.00
CA TYR A 289 -5.07 2.18 -26.98
C TYR A 289 -3.60 2.30 -27.35
N HIS A 290 -3.26 2.18 -28.63
CA HIS A 290 -1.91 2.47 -29.10
C HIS A 290 -1.54 3.92 -28.85
N LYS A 291 -2.43 4.86 -29.20
CA LYS A 291 -2.23 6.29 -28.99
C LYS A 291 -2.01 6.61 -27.51
N MET A 292 -2.89 6.13 -26.63
CA MET A 292 -2.78 6.35 -25.18
C MET A 292 -1.48 5.75 -24.60
N PHE A 293 -1.05 4.57 -25.05
CA PHE A 293 0.22 3.99 -24.63
C PHE A 293 1.41 4.86 -25.05
N GLN A 294 1.43 5.33 -26.30
CA GLN A 294 2.50 6.19 -26.80
C GLN A 294 2.52 7.54 -26.08
N GLU A 295 1.36 8.15 -25.81
CA GLU A 295 1.24 9.38 -25.03
C GLU A 295 1.81 9.18 -23.61
N CYS A 296 1.43 8.10 -22.93
CA CYS A 296 1.95 7.76 -21.61
C CYS A 296 3.48 7.53 -21.63
N LEU A 297 4.00 6.83 -22.64
CA LEU A 297 5.42 6.57 -22.78
C LEU A 297 6.21 7.87 -23.02
N ASN A 298 5.69 8.77 -23.85
CA ASN A 298 6.31 10.07 -24.12
C ASN A 298 6.31 10.96 -22.88
N LEU A 299 5.21 10.95 -22.12
CA LEU A 299 5.10 11.65 -20.85
C LEU A 299 6.13 11.13 -19.83
N LEU A 300 6.29 9.81 -19.71
CA LEU A 300 7.29 9.19 -18.84
C LEU A 300 8.71 9.57 -19.25
N LYS A 301 9.05 9.49 -20.54
CA LYS A 301 10.38 9.87 -21.05
C LYS A 301 10.70 11.34 -20.75
N SER A 302 9.77 12.24 -21.09
CA SER A 302 9.93 13.67 -20.82
C SER A 302 10.13 13.96 -19.33
N THR A 303 9.45 13.21 -18.46
CA THR A 303 9.59 13.31 -17.02
C THR A 303 10.97 12.87 -16.54
N LEU A 304 11.45 11.72 -17.01
CA LEU A 304 12.79 11.23 -16.67
C LEU A 304 13.89 12.18 -17.15
N ASP A 305 13.74 12.75 -18.34
CA ASP A 305 14.68 13.75 -18.86
C ASP A 305 14.75 14.98 -17.97
N LYS A 306 13.60 15.50 -17.49
CA LYS A 306 13.55 16.61 -16.54
C LYS A 306 14.24 16.28 -15.22
N LEU A 307 13.96 15.11 -14.64
CA LEU A 307 14.56 14.66 -13.38
C LEU A 307 16.10 14.56 -13.50
N ASN A 308 16.60 14.02 -14.60
CA ASN A 308 18.04 13.92 -14.86
C ASN A 308 18.70 15.30 -15.02
N LEU A 309 18.02 16.27 -15.66
CA LEU A 309 18.51 17.65 -15.79
C LEU A 309 18.61 18.35 -14.42
N ASP A 310 17.63 18.15 -13.54
CA ASP A 310 17.62 18.73 -12.20
C ASP A 310 18.75 18.16 -11.31
N ILE A 311 19.00 16.86 -11.38
CA ILE A 311 20.10 16.20 -10.66
C ILE A 311 21.45 16.76 -11.11
N ASN A 312 21.67 16.86 -12.43
CA ASN A 312 22.91 17.41 -12.98
C ASN A 312 23.12 18.88 -12.60
N THR A 313 22.04 19.66 -12.56
CA THR A 313 22.08 21.08 -12.16
C THR A 313 22.42 21.24 -10.68
N LYS A 314 21.87 20.40 -9.80
CA LYS A 314 22.20 20.42 -8.35
C LYS A 314 23.63 20.00 -8.08
N HIS A 315 24.12 18.93 -8.73
CA HIS A 315 25.52 18.52 -8.61
C HIS A 315 26.48 19.63 -9.08
N ALA A 316 26.18 20.30 -10.19
CA ALA A 316 26.99 21.41 -10.69
C ALA A 316 27.02 22.60 -9.71
N GLN A 317 25.89 22.89 -9.05
CA GLN A 317 25.81 23.95 -8.04
C GLN A 317 26.60 23.61 -6.76
N GLU A 318 26.51 22.37 -6.28
CA GLU A 318 27.26 21.89 -5.10
C GLU A 318 28.78 21.85 -5.36
N GLU A 319 29.21 21.42 -6.54
CA GLU A 319 30.63 21.49 -6.93
C GLU A 319 31.15 22.93 -7.04
N SER A 320 30.30 23.85 -7.55
CA SER A 320 30.66 25.27 -7.64
C SER A 320 30.72 25.98 -6.28
N ALA A 321 29.90 25.53 -5.31
CA ALA A 321 29.91 26.02 -3.95
C ALA A 321 31.14 25.51 -3.19
N SER A 322 31.48 24.23 -3.34
CA SER A 322 32.68 23.61 -2.75
C SER A 322 33.98 24.28 -3.21
N LYS A 323 34.09 24.61 -4.50
CA LYS A 323 35.25 25.32 -5.09
C LYS A 323 35.40 26.79 -4.67
N LYS A 324 34.35 27.41 -4.09
CA LYS A 324 34.41 28.79 -3.56
C LYS A 324 34.81 28.86 -2.09
N THR A 325 34.90 27.72 -1.40
CA THR A 325 35.24 27.59 0.03
C THR A 325 36.65 27.06 0.30
N THR A 326 37.45 26.84 -0.74
CA THR A 326 38.89 26.51 -0.69
C THR A 326 39.72 27.62 -1.30
#